data_AF-A0A0W0F816-F1
#
_entry.id   AF-A0A0W0F816-F1
#
_cell.length_a   1.000
_cell.length_b   1.000
_cell.length_c   1.000
_cell.angle_alpha   90.00
_cell.angle_beta   90.00
_cell.angle_gamma   90.00
#
_symmetry.space_group_name_H-M   'P 1'
#
loop_
_entity.id
_entity.type
_entity.pdbx_description
1 polymer ?
#
loop_
_entity_poly.entity_id
_entity_poly.type
_entity_poly.pdbx_seq_one_letter_code
_entity_poly.pdbx_strand_id
1 'polypeptide(L)' 'MGPLGLAIAMLGFGLSRTFWPLVAFRAAQGVFNGNIGVSKTVMAEITDATNRADAFTMIPIMWTFGTTLGPTLGG' A
#
# COMPACT_ATOMS: atom_id res chain seq x y z
N MET A 1 7.31 5.67 8.65
CA MET A 1 7.15 6.92 7.86
C MET A 1 6.48 6.70 6.51
N GLY A 2 6.76 5.61 5.79
CA GLY A 2 6.04 5.26 4.55
C GLY A 2 4.50 5.24 4.65
N PRO A 3 3.87 4.48 5.57
CA PRO A 3 2.40 4.39 5.65
C PRO A 3 1.73 5.72 6.04
N LEU A 4 2.37 6.53 6.89
CA LEU A 4 1.87 7.86 7.25
C LEU A 4 1.92 8.84 6.06
N GLY A 5 3.03 8.85 5.31
CA GLY A 5 3.15 9.66 4.10
C GLY A 5 2.15 9.25 3.01
N LEU A 6 1.91 7.95 2.86
CA LEU A 6 0.90 7.43 1.95
C LEU A 6 -0.52 7.88 2.36
N ALA A 7 -0.86 7.80 3.65
CA ALA A 7 -2.16 8.25 4.16
C ALA A 7 -2.40 9.75 3.89
N ILE A 8 -1.42 10.60 4.16
CA ILE A 8 -1.50 12.05 3.88
C ILE A 8 -1.66 12.29 2.37
N ALA A 9 -0.90 11.59 1.53
CA ALA A 9 -1.00 11.73 0.08
C ALA A 9 -2.34 11.21 -0.49
N MET A 10 -2.95 10.20 0.12
CA MET A 10 -4.29 9.71 -0.23
C MET A 10 -5.38 10.72 0.14
N LEU A 11 -5.30 11.32 1.33
CA LEU A 11 -6.22 12.37 1.75
C LEU A 11 -6.11 13.62 0.86
N GLY A 12 -4.88 14.05 0.54
CA GLY A 12 -4.62 15.18 -0.36
C GLY A 12 -5.12 14.93 -1.79
N PHE A 13 -4.98 13.70 -2.29
CA PHE A 13 -5.52 13.29 -3.59
C PHE A 13 -7.05 13.36 -3.61
N GLY A 14 -7.74 12.85 -2.58
CA GLY A 14 -9.20 12.88 -2.50
C GLY A 14 -9.81 14.27 -2.35
N LEU A 15 -9.09 15.22 -1.72
CA LEU A 15 -9.55 16.60 -1.55
C LEU A 15 -9.21 17.51 -2.74
N SER A 16 -8.29 17.10 -3.61
CA SER A 16 -7.82 17.91 -4.74
C SER A 16 -8.85 17.99 -5.87
N ARG A 17 -9.21 19.21 -6.27
CA ARG A 17 -10.14 19.48 -7.39
C ARG A 17 -9.47 20.01 -8.65
N THR A 18 -8.15 20.15 -8.64
CA THR A 18 -7.34 20.71 -9.72
C THR A 18 -6.26 19.73 -10.18
N PHE A 19 -5.96 19.75 -11.48
CA PHE A 19 -5.12 18.74 -12.14
C PHE A 19 -3.68 18.66 -11.60
N TRP A 20 -3.02 19.80 -11.43
CA TRP A 20 -1.64 19.84 -10.96
C TRP A 20 -1.41 19.25 -9.56
N PRO A 21 -2.19 19.61 -8.52
CA PRO A 21 -2.04 18.96 -7.22
C PRO A 21 -2.42 17.48 -7.23
N LEU A 22 -3.39 17.06 -8.04
CA LEU A 22 -3.70 15.63 -8.26
C LEU A 22 -2.47 14.84 -8.73
N VAL A 23 -1.73 15.38 -9.70
CA VAL A 23 -0.48 14.76 -10.21
C VAL A 23 0.59 14.71 -9.13
N ALA A 24 0.77 15.80 -8.37
CA ALA A 24 1.75 15.85 -7.28
C ALA A 24 1.44 14.82 -6.18
N PHE A 25 0.17 14.69 -5.76
CA PHE A 25 -0.23 13.68 -4.78
C PHE A 25 -0.10 12.26 -5.31
N ARG A 26 -0.32 12.02 -6.61
CA ARG A 26 -0.05 10.71 -7.24
C ARG A 26 1.43 10.35 -7.25
N ALA A 27 2.30 11.31 -7.55
CA ALA A 27 3.74 11.12 -7.46
C ALA A 27 4.15 10.81 -6.01
N ALA A 28 3.61 11.56 -5.04
CA ALA A 28 3.86 11.31 -3.62
C ALA A 28 3.37 9.91 -3.18
N GLN A 29 2.18 9.48 -3.59
CA GLN A 29 1.70 8.12 -3.34
C GLN A 29 2.68 7.07 -3.87
N GLY A 30 3.27 7.28 -5.05
CA GLY A 30 4.30 6.42 -5.62
C GLY A 30 5.56 6.35 -4.76
N VAL A 31 6.08 7.51 -4.34
CA VAL A 31 7.27 7.59 -3.47
C VAL A 31 7.05 6.84 -2.15
N PHE A 32 5.87 6.98 -1.54
CA PHE A 32 5.55 6.32 -0.28
C PHE A 32 5.10 4.85 -0.43
N ASN A 33 4.89 4.37 -1.66
CA ASN A 33 4.51 2.97 -1.93
C ASN A 33 5.68 1.98 -1.76
N GLY A 34 6.93 2.48 -1.61
CA GLY A 34 8.10 1.64 -1.34
C GLY A 34 7.99 0.76 -0.08
N ASN A 35 7.01 1.01 0.80
CA ASN A 35 6.76 0.17 1.98
C ASN A 35 6.44 -1.30 1.64
N ILE A 36 5.91 -1.59 0.45
CA ILE A 36 5.56 -2.98 0.07
C ILE A 36 6.82 -3.85 0.00
N GLY A 37 7.93 -3.30 -0.51
CA GLY A 37 9.22 -3.99 -0.54
C GLY A 37 9.74 -4.23 0.88
N VAL A 38 9.72 -3.20 1.73
CA VAL A 38 10.17 -3.28 3.13
C VAL A 38 9.35 -4.31 3.93
N SER A 39 8.03 -4.35 3.71
CA SER A 39 7.16 -5.32 4.38
C SER A 39 7.51 -6.76 3.99
N LYS A 40 7.82 -7.01 2.70
CA LYS A 40 8.26 -8.32 2.21
C LYS A 40 9.63 -8.72 2.76
N THR A 41 10.56 -7.78 2.90
CA THR A 41 11.89 -8.08 3.46
C THR A 41 11.80 -8.39 4.94
N VAL A 42 11.05 -7.60 5.71
CA VAL A 42 10.81 -7.88 7.14
C VAL A 42 10.12 -9.24 7.30
N MET A 43 9.13 -9.55 6.47
CA MET A 43 8.49 -10.87 6.45
C MET A 43 9.52 -11.97 6.16
N ALA A 44 10.42 -11.77 5.21
CA ALA A 44 11.47 -12.75 4.90
C ALA A 44 12.49 -12.93 6.04
N GLU A 45 12.74 -11.90 6.85
CA GLU A 45 13.67 -11.97 7.99
C GLU A 45 13.07 -12.66 9.21
N ILE A 46 11.77 -12.44 9.49
CA ILE A 46 11.09 -13.07 10.64
C ILE A 46 10.63 -14.51 10.37
N THR A 47 10.64 -14.93 9.10
CA THR A 47 10.09 -16.21 8.69
C THR A 47 11.20 -17.18 8.28
N ASP A 48 11.08 -18.43 8.69
CA ASP A 48 12.03 -19.51 8.46
C ASP A 48 11.51 -20.49 7.38
N ALA A 49 12.33 -21.45 6.94
CA ALA A 49 12.00 -22.35 5.83
C ALA A 49 10.68 -23.13 6.04
N THR A 50 10.30 -23.39 7.29
CA THR A 50 9.10 -24.16 7.66
C THR A 50 7.80 -23.35 7.54
N ASN A 51 7.83 -22.03 7.73
CA ASN A 51 6.64 -21.17 7.78
C ASN A 51 6.62 -20.09 6.68
N ARG A 52 7.67 -20.01 5.85
CA ARG A 52 7.79 -19.01 4.77
C ARG A 52 6.68 -19.12 3.74
N ALA A 53 6.25 -20.34 3.41
CA ALA A 53 5.16 -20.55 2.47
C ALA A 53 3.86 -19.92 2.98
N ASP A 54 3.46 -20.21 4.22
CA ASP A 54 2.23 -19.70 4.83
C ASP A 54 2.26 -18.19 5.09
N ALA A 55 3.42 -17.65 5.47
CA ALA A 55 3.59 -16.22 5.64
C ALA A 55 3.44 -15.47 4.30
N PHE A 56 4.09 -15.95 3.24
CA PHE A 56 4.06 -15.29 1.94
C PHE A 56 2.71 -15.41 1.23
N THR A 57 1.91 -16.45 1.50
CA THR A 57 0.55 -16.59 0.95
C THR A 57 -0.43 -15.58 1.57
N MET A 58 -0.15 -15.06 2.77
CA MET A 58 -0.99 -14.03 3.40
C MET A 58 -0.92 -12.67 2.68
N ILE A 59 0.21 -12.35 2.05
CA ILE A 59 0.42 -11.08 1.32
C ILE A 59 -0.60 -10.92 0.17
N PRO A 60 -0.74 -11.86 -0.79
CA PRO A 60 -1.73 -11.73 -1.87
C PRO A 60 -3.18 -11.82 -1.36
N ILE A 61 -3.45 -12.50 -0.25
CA ILE A 61 -4.78 -12.55 0.37
C ILE A 61 -5.18 -11.14 0.85
N MET A 62 -4.30 -10.47 1.61
CA MET A 62 -4.55 -9.10 2.06
C MET A 62 -4.72 -8.13 0.89
N TRP A 63 -3.93 -8.30 -0.17
CA TRP A 63 -4.05 -7.48 -1.38
C TRP A 63 -5.41 -7.67 -2.07
N THR A 64 -5.81 -8.91 -2.29
CA THR A 64 -7.08 -9.27 -2.95
C THR A 64 -8.27 -8.75 -2.15
N PHE A 65 -8.21 -8.87 -0.82
CA PHE A 65 -9.23 -8.34 0.06
C PHE A 65 -9.33 -6.82 -0.04
N GLY A 66 -8.19 -6.12 -0.02
CA GLY A 66 -8.13 -4.67 -0.21
C GLY A 66 -8.66 -4.21 -1.57
N THR A 67 -8.30 -4.90 -2.65
CA THR A 67 -8.80 -4.57 -4.01
C THR A 67 -10.27 -4.90 -4.21
N THR A 68 -10.83 -5.79 -3.42
CA THR A 68 -12.26 -6.11 -3.45
C THR A 68 -13.04 -5.07 -2.65
N LEU A 69 -12.64 -4.80 -1.41
CA LEU A 69 -13.34 -3.86 -0.54
C LEU A 69 -13.17 -2.40 -0.97
N GLY A 70 -12.01 -2.03 -1.52
CA GLY A 70 -11.71 -0.65 -1.92
C GLY A 70 -12.74 -0.07 -2.88
N PRO A 71 -12.96 -0.68 -4.06
CA PRO A 71 -13.99 -0.24 -5.01
C PRO A 71 -15.39 -0.30 -4.41
N THR A 72 -15.73 -1.33 -3.62
CA THR A 72 -17.08 -1.42 -3.03
C THR A 72 -17.41 -0.28 -2.06
N LEU A 73 -16.40 0.32 -1.42
CA LEU A 73 -16.57 1.49 -0.55
C LEU A 73 -16.45 2.81 -1.31
N GLY A 74 -15.69 2.83 -2.41
CA GLY A 74 -15.45 4.03 -3.23
C GLY A 74 -16.53 4.32 -4.28
N GLY A 75 -17.25 3.29 -4.73
CA GLY A 75 -18.15 3.34 -5.89
C GLY A 75 -17.46 2.87 -7.17
#